data_AF-A0A832NSB5-F1
#
_entry.id   AF-A0A832NSB5-F1
#
_cell.length_a   1.000
_cell.length_b   1.000
_cell.length_c   1.000
_cell.angle_alpha   90.00
_cell.angle_beta   90.00
_cell.angle_gamma   90.00
#
_symmetry.space_group_name_H-M   'P 1'
#
loop_
_entity.id
_entity.type
_entity.pdbx_description
1 polymer ?
#
loop_
_entity_poly.entity_id
_entity_poly.type
_entity_poly.pdbx_seq_one_letter_code
_entity_poly.pdbx_strand_id
1 'polypeptide(L)'
;MRETIPTIVYILATALATFGVRVLPYYTKALDKLPPFVGRAMRLLPIAALGPLVFPGVILDFSPQWYAGLAGIGASFLIAYIKGGMIFPILISIVATYIALVL
;
A
#
# COMPACT_ATOMS: atom_id res chain seq x y z
N MET A 1 7.33 -17.28 30.56
CA MET A 1 7.59 -18.64 30.09
C MET A 1 8.78 -18.60 29.13
N ARG A 2 9.88 -19.25 29.53
CA ARG A 2 11.05 -19.72 28.77
C ARG A 2 11.66 -18.82 27.68
N GLU A 3 12.80 -18.24 28.07
CA GLU A 3 14.09 -18.13 27.35
C GLU A 3 14.25 -18.89 26.01
N THR A 4 15.23 -18.43 25.21
CA THR A 4 16.07 -19.19 24.23
C THR A 4 15.90 -18.95 22.73
N ILE A 5 15.31 -17.83 22.27
CA ILE A 5 15.41 -17.46 20.85
C ILE A 5 15.92 -16.02 20.73
N PRO A 6 17.16 -15.79 20.23
CA PRO A 6 17.67 -14.44 20.07
C PRO A 6 16.79 -13.69 19.05
N THR A 7 16.52 -12.41 19.30
CA THR A 7 15.66 -11.55 18.46
C THR A 7 16.04 -11.60 16.97
N ILE A 8 17.33 -11.83 16.69
CA ILE A 8 17.87 -12.05 15.34
C ILE A 8 17.16 -13.20 14.59
N VAL A 9 16.76 -14.27 15.27
CA VAL A 9 16.08 -15.42 14.64
C VAL A 9 14.66 -15.04 14.25
N TYR A 10 13.96 -14.24 15.03
CA TYR A 10 12.64 -13.71 14.65
C TYR A 10 12.74 -12.76 13.44
N ILE A 11 13.76 -11.90 13.43
CA ILE A 11 14.01 -11.00 12.30
C ILE A 11 14.34 -11.80 11.05
N LEU A 12 15.24 -12.78 11.14
CA LEU A 12 15.62 -13.62 10.01
C LEU A 12 14.47 -14.50 9.52
N ALA A 13 13.66 -15.07 10.42
CA ALA A 13 12.50 -15.87 10.05
C ALA A 13 11.43 -15.04 9.33
N THR A 14 11.12 -13.85 9.85
CA THR A 14 10.14 -12.95 9.21
C THR A 14 10.68 -12.36 7.91
N ALA A 15 11.97 -12.05 7.83
CA ALA A 15 12.63 -11.61 6.60
C ALA A 15 12.59 -12.70 5.52
N LEU A 16 12.95 -13.94 5.85
CA LEU A 16 12.88 -15.08 4.94
C LEU A 16 11.46 -15.36 4.48
N ALA A 17 10.48 -15.34 5.39
CA ALA A 17 9.08 -15.55 5.04
C ALA A 17 8.57 -14.46 4.08
N THR A 18 8.85 -13.20 4.37
CA THR A 18 8.41 -12.06 3.56
C THR A 18 9.10 -12.03 2.20
N PHE A 19 10.42 -12.25 2.17
CA PHE A 19 11.20 -12.31 0.94
C PHE A 19 10.77 -13.50 0.08
N GLY A 20 10.58 -14.67 0.69
CA GLY A 20 10.09 -15.87 0.02
C GLY A 20 8.78 -15.63 -0.70
N VAL A 21 7.76 -15.12 -0.01
CA VAL A 21 6.45 -14.81 -0.62
C VAL A 21 6.56 -13.77 -1.74
N ARG A 22 7.45 -12.76 -1.61
CA ARG A 22 7.66 -11.73 -2.64
C ARG A 22 8.40 -12.24 -3.87
N VAL A 23 9.31 -13.19 -3.69
CA VAL A 23 10.17 -13.74 -4.75
C VAL A 23 9.53 -14.93 -5.45
N LEU A 24 8.67 -15.67 -4.74
CA LEU A 24 7.88 -16.77 -5.29
C LEU A 24 7.15 -16.42 -6.61
N PRO A 25 6.43 -15.29 -6.75
CA PRO A 25 5.77 -14.93 -8.00
C PRO A 25 6.74 -14.63 -9.16
N TYR A 26 8.00 -14.29 -8.89
CA TYR A 26 9.00 -14.08 -9.93
C TYR A 26 9.54 -15.40 -10.50
N TYR A 27 9.69 -16.43 -9.66
CA TYR A 27 10.21 -17.73 -10.09
C TYR A 27 9.11 -18.69 -10.55
N THR A 28 7.87 -18.48 -10.09
CA THR A 28 6.74 -19.30 -10.50
C THR A 28 6.17 -18.78 -11.83
N LYS A 29 6.41 -19.52 -12.92
CA LYS A 29 5.67 -19.36 -14.21
C LYS A 29 4.19 -19.76 -14.10
N ALA A 30 3.64 -19.80 -12.89
CA ALA A 30 2.26 -20.18 -12.62
C ALA A 30 1.30 -19.25 -13.37
N LEU A 31 1.62 -17.94 -13.40
CA LEU A 31 0.84 -16.93 -14.14
C LEU A 31 0.76 -17.20 -15.65
N ASP A 32 1.74 -17.87 -16.25
CA ASP A 32 1.75 -18.18 -17.69
C ASP A 32 0.90 -19.41 -18.05
N LYS A 33 0.61 -20.27 -17.07
CA LYS A 33 -0.30 -21.43 -17.23
C LYS A 33 -1.76 -21.09 -16.93
N LEU A 34 -2.03 -19.90 -16.40
CA LEU A 34 -3.39 -19.48 -16.06
C LEU A 34 -4.16 -19.06 -17.32
N PRO A 35 -5.46 -19.37 -17.41
CA PRO A 35 -6.29 -18.91 -18.51
C PRO A 35 -6.23 -17.38 -18.61
N PRO A 36 -6.28 -16.81 -19.83
CA PRO A 36 -5.99 -15.41 -20.10
C PRO A 36 -6.91 -14.43 -19.34
N PHE A 37 -8.07 -14.87 -18.87
CA PHE A 37 -8.96 -14.10 -18.00
C PHE A 37 -8.43 -14.02 -16.55
N VAL A 38 -8.06 -15.15 -15.95
CA VAL A 38 -7.61 -15.22 -14.56
C VAL A 38 -6.22 -14.59 -14.40
N GLY A 39 -5.32 -14.81 -15.35
CA GLY A 39 -4.01 -14.15 -15.36
C GLY A 39 -4.12 -12.62 -15.39
N ARG A 40 -5.06 -12.07 -16.18
CA ARG A 40 -5.35 -10.63 -16.19
C ARG A 40 -5.96 -10.15 -14.87
N ALA A 41 -6.92 -10.88 -14.30
CA ALA A 41 -7.51 -10.53 -13.01
C ALA A 41 -6.48 -10.56 -11.86
N MET A 42 -5.60 -11.55 -11.81
CA MET A 42 -4.55 -11.66 -10.79
C MET A 42 -3.52 -10.53 -10.88
N ARG A 43 -3.28 -9.96 -12.06
CA ARG A 43 -2.43 -8.76 -12.22
C ARG A 43 -3.08 -7.48 -11.71
N LEU A 44 -4.42 -7.42 -11.71
CA LEU A 44 -5.19 -6.29 -11.18
C LEU A 44 -5.45 -6.43 -9.68
N LEU A 45 -5.38 -7.65 -9.13
CA LEU A 45 -5.64 -7.95 -7.73
C LEU A 45 -4.83 -7.06 -6.75
N PRO A 46 -3.51 -6.83 -6.92
CA PRO A 46 -2.77 -5.97 -5.99
C PRO A 46 -3.28 -4.54 -5.99
N ILE A 47 -3.61 -4.00 -7.16
CA ILE A 47 -4.15 -2.64 -7.31
C ILE A 47 -5.55 -2.56 -6.68
N ALA A 48 -6.38 -3.58 -6.92
CA ALA A 48 -7.71 -3.67 -6.34
C ALA A 48 -7.69 -3.84 -4.82
N ALA A 49 -6.69 -4.54 -4.27
CA ALA A 49 -6.52 -4.70 -2.83
C ALA A 49 -6.05 -3.40 -2.14
N LEU A 50 -5.21 -2.59 -2.81
CA LEU A 50 -4.72 -1.33 -2.26
C LEU A 50 -5.84 -0.32 -1.99
N GLY A 51 -6.88 -0.28 -2.82
CA GLY A 51 -8.01 0.66 -2.64
C GLY A 51 -8.70 0.51 -1.27
N PRO A 52 -9.30 -0.66 -0.96
CA PRO A 52 -9.95 -0.92 0.32
C PRO A 52 -8.99 -0.91 1.52
N LEU A 53 -7.68 -1.11 1.32
CA LEU A 53 -6.71 -1.04 2.41
C LEU A 53 -6.37 0.41 2.80
N VAL A 54 -6.27 1.31 1.82
CA VAL A 54 -5.85 2.70 2.05
C VAL A 54 -7.05 3.61 2.31
N PHE A 55 -8.15 3.41 1.58
CA PHE A 55 -9.29 4.34 1.59
C PHE A 55 -9.97 4.48 2.96
N PRO A 56 -10.20 3.41 3.75
CA PRO A 56 -10.82 3.56 5.07
C PRO A 56 -9.98 4.38 6.05
N GLY A 57 -8.65 4.23 6.02
CA GLY A 57 -7.74 4.98 6.90
C GLY A 57 -7.86 6.49 6.73
N VAL A 58 -8.16 6.93 5.50
CA VAL A 58 -8.35 8.36 5.19
C VAL A 58 -9.55 8.97 5.90
N ILE A 59 -10.56 8.18 6.24
CA ILE A 59 -11.76 8.65 6.94
C ILE A 59 -11.65 8.36 8.44
N LEU A 60 -11.14 7.19 8.82
CA LEU A 60 -11.12 6.71 10.19
C LEU A 60 -10.00 7.33 11.04
N ASP A 61 -8.83 7.57 10.45
CA ASP A 61 -7.64 8.01 11.22
C ASP A 61 -7.71 9.48 11.62
N PHE A 62 -8.54 10.29 10.94
CA PHE A 62 -8.64 11.74 11.14
C PHE A 62 -9.92 12.17 11.87
N SER A 63 -10.55 11.32 12.68
CA SER A 63 -11.75 11.70 13.45
C SER A 63 -11.42 12.77 14.51
N PRO A 64 -12.13 13.93 14.59
CA PRO A 64 -13.40 14.28 13.90
C PRO A 64 -13.24 14.99 12.53
N GLN A 65 -12.03 15.38 12.15
CA GLN A 65 -11.69 16.13 10.94
C GLN A 65 -11.48 15.23 9.69
N TRP A 66 -12.45 14.36 9.39
CA TRP A 66 -12.40 13.43 8.24
C TRP A 66 -12.16 14.11 6.88
N TYR A 67 -12.52 15.40 6.77
CA TYR A 67 -12.29 16.21 5.59
C TYR A 67 -10.80 16.41 5.26
N ALA A 68 -9.91 16.39 6.26
CA ALA A 68 -8.48 16.55 6.04
C ALA A 68 -7.88 15.37 5.25
N GLY A 69 -8.32 14.14 5.56
CA GLY A 69 -7.93 12.96 4.80
C GLY A 69 -8.42 13.03 3.35
N LEU A 70 -9.67 13.41 3.12
CA LEU A 70 -10.22 13.54 1.77
C LEU A 70 -9.52 14.64 0.95
N ALA A 71 -9.16 15.76 1.58
CA ALA A 71 -8.38 16.82 0.94
C ALA A 71 -7.00 16.30 0.51
N GLY A 72 -6.32 15.54 1.36
CA GLY A 72 -5.04 14.91 1.07
C GLY A 72 -5.09 13.88 -0.07
N ILE A 73 -6.10 13.00 -0.06
CA ILE A 73 -6.30 12.02 -1.14
C ILE A 73 -6.70 12.72 -2.45
N GLY A 74 -7.58 13.71 -2.39
CA GLY A 74 -8.07 14.43 -3.57
C GLY A 74 -6.97 15.22 -4.26
N ALA A 75 -6.14 15.93 -3.49
CA ALA A 75 -5.00 16.67 -4.01
C ALA A 75 -3.95 15.73 -4.62
N SER A 76 -3.67 14.60 -3.97
CA SER A 76 -2.77 13.57 -4.48
C SER A 76 -3.28 12.96 -5.80
N PHE A 77 -4.57 12.65 -5.88
CA PHE A 77 -5.21 12.08 -7.06
C PHE A 77 -5.13 13.03 -8.27
N LEU A 78 -5.46 14.31 -8.08
CA LEU A 78 -5.35 15.32 -9.15
C LEU A 78 -3.93 15.43 -9.71
N ILE A 79 -2.94 15.43 -8.82
CA ILE A 79 -1.54 15.59 -9.24
C ILE A 79 -1.00 14.31 -9.85
N ALA A 80 -1.36 13.15 -9.33
CA ALA A 80 -0.99 11.85 -9.90
C ALA A 80 -1.53 11.67 -11.33
N TYR A 81 -2.70 12.27 -11.63
CA TYR A 81 -3.26 12.25 -12.98
C TYR A 81 -2.44 13.05 -13.99
N ILE A 82 -1.80 14.15 -13.56
CA ILE A 82 -1.04 15.06 -14.43
C ILE A 82 0.45 14.71 -14.47
N LYS A 83 1.02 14.27 -13.34
CA LYS A 83 2.45 13.93 -13.20
C LYS A 83 2.63 12.42 -13.04
N GLY A 84 3.38 11.80 -13.96
CA GLY A 84 3.70 10.36 -13.92
C GLY A 84 4.69 9.91 -12.83
N GLY A 85 4.93 10.71 -11.79
CA GLY A 85 5.87 10.40 -10.72
C GLY A 85 5.18 10.23 -9.37
N MET A 86 5.61 9.27 -8.55
CA MET A 86 5.01 9.00 -7.23
C MET A 86 5.38 10.02 -6.14
N ILE A 87 6.53 10.69 -6.26
CA ILE A 87 7.05 11.57 -5.19
C ILE A 87 6.15 12.81 -4.99
N PHE A 88 5.75 13.47 -6.07
CA PHE A 88 4.96 14.70 -6.00
C PHE A 88 3.55 14.51 -5.40
N PRO A 89 2.75 13.50 -5.82
CA PRO A 89 1.47 13.19 -5.20
C PRO A 89 1.56 12.95 -3.69
N ILE A 90 2.60 12.22 -3.24
CA ILE A 90 2.81 11.93 -1.82
C ILE A 90 3.09 13.21 -1.03
N LEU A 91 4.02 14.04 -1.49
CA LEU A 91 4.36 15.31 -0.82
C LEU A 91 3.15 16.23 -0.72
N ILE A 92 2.36 16.32 -1.79
CA ILE A 92 1.17 17.17 -1.84
C ILE A 92 0.07 16.62 -0.92
N SER A 93 -0.09 15.30 -0.85
CA SER A 93 -1.02 14.68 0.09
C SER A 93 -0.70 15.08 1.53
N ILE A 94 0.59 14.98 1.93
CA ILE A 94 1.04 15.34 3.28
C ILE A 94 0.77 16.82 3.57
N VAL A 95 1.15 17.71 2.65
CA VAL A 95 0.98 19.16 2.82
C VAL A 95 -0.51 19.53 2.88
N ALA A 96 -1.33 18.97 1.99
CA ALA A 96 -2.77 19.24 1.95
C ALA A 96 -3.48 18.76 3.21
N THR A 97 -3.17 17.54 3.68
CA THR A 97 -3.71 17.02 4.94
C THR A 97 -3.28 17.89 6.12
N TYR A 98 -2.00 18.26 6.18
CA TYR A 98 -1.49 19.11 7.27
C TYR A 98 -2.17 20.47 7.32
N ILE A 99 -2.31 21.15 6.18
CA ILE A 99 -3.02 22.43 6.10
C ILE A 99 -4.47 22.26 6.55
N ALA A 100 -5.15 21.19 6.11
CA ALA A 100 -6.54 20.94 6.46
C ALA A 100 -6.76 20.56 7.93
N LEU A 101 -5.74 20.09 8.66
CA LEU A 101 -5.81 19.82 10.10
C LEU A 101 -5.55 21.07 10.96
N VAL A 102 -4.70 21.97 10.46
CA VAL A 102 -4.31 23.20 11.16
C VAL A 102 -5.36 24.31 11.01
N LEU A 103 -6.12 24.28 9.90
CA LEU A 103 -7.24 25.18 9.62
C LEU A 103 -8.50 24.77 10.39
#